data_AF-A0AAE9GWG1-F1
#
_entry.id   AF-A0AAE9GWG1-F1
#
_cell.length_a   1.000
_cell.length_b   1.000
_cell.length_c   1.000
_cell.angle_alpha   90.00
_cell.angle_beta   90.00
_cell.angle_gamma   90.00
#
_symmetry.space_group_name_H-M   'P 1'
#
loop_
_entity.id
_entity.type
_entity.pdbx_description
1 polymer ?
#
loop_
_entity_poly.entity_id
_entity_poly.type
_entity_poly.pdbx_seq_one_letter_code
_entity_poly.pdbx_strand_id
1 'polypeptide(L)'
;MMLEEAKVTVNILNWLEKEGWEIICYDFPQSGTGVMLHPNNRDSSKSKNQDGIIPDIIAVKNRKVVFFENKNRFVLSDFEKIWEIKSLNKYSVSLGKLINSPDDFNIFYGIGIPQADKYVGKSMNHLDKVDFIISTSEDGVICVEYDKHFVFQQMHV
;
A
#
# COMPACT_ATOMS: atom_id res chain seq x y z
N MET A 1 22.52 2.11 -7.82
CA MET A 1 22.23 0.66 -7.92
C MET A 1 20.73 0.53 -8.22
N MET A 2 20.11 -0.65 -8.32
CA MET A 2 18.64 -0.71 -8.27
C MET A 2 18.25 -0.87 -6.80
N LEU A 3 17.46 0.05 -6.26
CA LEU A 3 16.98 -0.02 -4.87
C LEU A 3 16.09 -1.25 -4.71
N GLU A 4 16.41 -2.16 -3.80
CA GLU A 4 15.63 -3.37 -3.57
C GLU A 4 14.24 -3.07 -2.99
N GLU A 5 13.28 -3.95 -3.26
CA GLU A 5 11.89 -3.79 -2.81
C GLU A 5 11.79 -3.78 -1.29
N ALA A 6 12.56 -4.64 -0.61
CA ALA A 6 12.66 -4.63 0.85
C ALA A 6 13.14 -3.28 1.39
N LYS A 7 14.09 -2.62 0.71
CA LYS A 7 14.59 -1.30 1.12
C LYS A 7 13.55 -0.20 0.88
N VAL A 8 12.78 -0.28 -0.20
CA VAL A 8 11.61 0.61 -0.44
C VAL A 8 10.63 0.48 0.73
N THR A 9 10.25 -0.75 1.10
CA THR A 9 9.34 -1.01 2.22
C THR A 9 9.88 -0.47 3.54
N VAL A 10 11.15 -0.73 3.87
CA VAL A 10 11.78 -0.20 5.11
C VAL A 10 11.76 1.32 5.15
N ASN A 11 12.11 1.99 4.06
CA ASN A 11 12.14 3.45 4.03
C ASN A 11 10.74 4.04 4.25
N ILE A 12 9.71 3.45 3.63
CA ILE A 12 8.32 3.89 3.79
C ILE A 12 7.82 3.61 5.21
N LEU A 13 8.13 2.45 5.79
CA LEU A 13 7.78 2.13 7.19
C LEU A 13 8.35 3.17 8.16
N ASN A 14 9.66 3.43 8.08
CA ASN A 14 10.32 4.41 8.94
C ASN A 14 9.70 5.81 8.82
N TRP A 15 9.31 6.20 7.60
CA TRP A 15 8.65 7.48 7.37
C TRP A 15 7.23 7.51 7.96
N LEU A 16 6.43 6.47 7.74
CA LEU A 16 5.09 6.36 8.32
C LEU A 16 5.13 6.44 9.85
N GLU A 17 6.03 5.68 10.49
CA GLU A 17 6.22 5.70 11.93
C GLU A 17 6.65 7.09 12.44
N LYS A 18 7.62 7.73 11.76
CA LYS A 18 8.07 9.08 12.10
C LYS A 18 6.94 10.12 11.98
N GLU A 19 6.07 9.95 11.00
CA GLU A 19 4.89 10.79 10.81
C GLU A 19 3.72 10.36 11.72
N GLY A 20 3.92 9.43 12.66
CA GLY A 20 2.91 9.06 13.65
C GLY A 20 1.77 8.21 13.09
N TRP A 21 2.01 7.43 12.04
CA TRP A 21 1.12 6.37 11.62
C TRP A 21 1.35 5.11 12.47
N GLU A 22 0.26 4.44 12.84
CA GLU A 22 0.30 3.14 13.48
C GLU A 22 0.43 2.05 12.40
N ILE A 23 1.50 1.25 12.47
CA ILE A 23 1.70 0.14 11.53
C ILE A 23 0.90 -1.08 12.02
N ILE A 24 -0.09 -1.50 11.23
CA ILE A 24 -0.96 -2.64 11.57
C ILE A 24 -0.32 -3.95 11.10
N CYS A 25 0.19 -3.97 9.87
CA CYS A 25 0.99 -5.08 9.37
C CYS A 25 1.94 -4.62 8.27
N TYR A 26 3.00 -5.39 8.08
CA TYR A 26 3.87 -5.28 6.92
C TYR A 26 4.37 -6.66 6.51
N ASP A 27 4.77 -6.79 5.25
CA ASP A 27 5.46 -7.97 4.73
C ASP A 27 6.69 -7.53 3.96
N PHE A 28 7.78 -8.29 4.11
CA PHE A 28 8.94 -8.12 3.25
C PHE A 28 8.92 -9.24 2.22
N PRO A 29 9.37 -8.98 0.98
CA PRO A 29 9.53 -10.06 0.01
C PRO A 29 10.30 -11.23 0.63
N GLN A 30 9.68 -12.43 0.60
CA GLN A 30 10.22 -13.70 1.11
C GLN A 30 10.24 -13.90 2.63
N SER A 31 9.64 -13.02 3.46
CA SER A 31 9.61 -13.27 4.92
C SER A 31 8.54 -14.30 5.34
N GLY A 32 7.43 -14.38 4.61
CA GLY A 32 6.33 -15.32 4.89
C GLY A 32 5.51 -14.97 6.15
N THR A 33 5.66 -13.74 6.66
CA THR A 33 5.05 -13.26 7.90
C THR A 33 3.83 -12.36 7.68
N GLY A 34 3.58 -11.97 6.44
CA GLY A 34 2.52 -11.05 6.07
C GLY A 34 1.13 -11.55 6.42
N VAL A 35 0.25 -10.58 6.71
CA VAL A 35 -1.17 -10.87 6.99
C VAL A 35 -1.91 -11.06 5.68
N MET A 36 -2.38 -12.28 5.46
CA MET A 36 -3.18 -12.59 4.27
C MET A 36 -4.61 -12.08 4.42
N LEU A 37 -5.03 -11.23 3.48
CA LEU A 37 -6.39 -10.78 3.32
C LEU A 37 -7.13 -11.75 2.41
N HIS A 38 -8.33 -12.14 2.82
CA HIS A 38 -9.21 -12.99 2.02
C HIS A 38 -10.27 -12.16 1.31
N PRO A 39 -10.67 -12.56 0.09
CA PRO A 39 -11.73 -11.87 -0.62
C PRO A 39 -13.07 -12.04 0.12
N ASN A 40 -13.95 -11.05 0.01
CA ASN A 40 -15.25 -11.01 0.67
C ASN A 40 -16.12 -12.21 0.28
N ASN A 41 -16.17 -12.54 -1.01
CA ASN A 41 -16.98 -13.65 -1.55
C ASN A 41 -16.16 -14.93 -1.66
N ARG A 42 -15.55 -15.33 -0.54
CA ARG A 42 -14.76 -16.55 -0.49
C ARG A 42 -15.66 -17.77 -0.65
N ASP A 43 -15.39 -18.56 -1.68
CA ASP A 43 -15.98 -19.88 -1.83
C ASP A 43 -15.37 -20.82 -0.78
N SER A 44 -16.21 -21.30 0.14
CA SER A 44 -15.78 -22.20 1.22
C SER A 44 -15.29 -23.56 0.73
N SER A 45 -15.55 -23.91 -0.54
CA SER A 45 -15.04 -25.15 -1.16
C SER A 45 -13.61 -25.03 -1.70
N LYS A 46 -13.06 -23.80 -1.79
CA LYS A 46 -11.71 -23.52 -2.29
C LYS A 46 -10.65 -23.54 -1.18
N SER A 47 -9.39 -23.75 -1.58
CA SER A 47 -8.26 -23.83 -0.64
C SER A 47 -8.12 -22.55 0.19
N LYS A 48 -7.55 -22.66 1.39
CA LYS A 48 -7.49 -21.54 2.35
C LYS A 48 -6.79 -20.28 1.82
N ASN A 49 -5.91 -20.44 0.83
CA ASN A 49 -5.04 -19.39 0.31
C ASN A 49 -5.44 -18.92 -1.08
N GLN A 50 -6.47 -19.52 -1.70
CA GLN A 50 -6.87 -19.17 -3.06
C GLN A 50 -7.43 -17.74 -3.08
N ASP A 51 -6.91 -16.92 -4.01
CA ASP A 51 -7.27 -15.52 -4.22
C ASP A 51 -6.96 -14.58 -3.03
N GLY A 52 -6.20 -15.06 -2.04
CA GLY A 52 -5.71 -14.23 -0.94
C GLY A 52 -4.59 -13.30 -1.40
N ILE A 53 -4.52 -12.11 -0.80
CA ILE A 53 -3.43 -11.16 -1.05
C ILE A 53 -2.71 -10.84 0.25
N ILE A 54 -1.43 -10.53 0.14
CA ILE A 54 -0.63 -10.01 1.25
C ILE A 54 -0.23 -8.58 0.85
N PRO A 55 -0.65 -7.56 1.61
CA PRO A 55 -0.16 -6.20 1.43
C PRO A 55 1.26 -6.05 1.98
N ASP A 56 2.04 -5.18 1.38
CA ASP A 56 3.39 -4.88 1.88
C ASP A 56 3.34 -4.02 3.14
N ILE A 57 2.41 -3.06 3.21
CA ILE A 57 2.17 -2.26 4.41
C ILE A 57 0.67 -1.94 4.54
N ILE A 58 0.14 -2.09 5.74
CA ILE A 58 -1.09 -1.44 6.19
C ILE A 58 -0.76 -0.57 7.39
N ALA A 59 -1.10 0.70 7.31
CA ALA A 59 -0.95 1.64 8.42
C ALA A 59 -2.20 2.51 8.61
N VAL A 60 -2.38 3.01 9.82
CA VAL A 60 -3.57 3.74 10.24
C VAL A 60 -3.20 5.06 10.93
N LYS A 61 -3.91 6.13 10.58
CA LYS A 61 -3.81 7.44 11.27
C LYS A 61 -5.09 8.23 11.08
N ASN A 62 -5.68 8.77 12.15
CA ASN A 62 -6.85 9.67 12.09
C ASN A 62 -7.99 9.14 11.20
N ARG A 63 -8.39 7.86 11.38
CA ARG A 63 -9.43 7.19 10.58
C ARG A 63 -9.12 7.03 9.08
N LYS A 64 -7.88 7.29 8.67
CA LYS A 64 -7.34 6.95 7.36
C LYS A 64 -6.56 5.64 7.46
N VAL A 65 -6.75 4.76 6.51
CA VAL A 65 -5.96 3.54 6.30
C VAL A 65 -5.19 3.71 5.02
N VAL A 66 -3.91 3.41 5.04
CA VAL A 66 -3.09 3.35 3.83
C VAL A 66 -2.71 1.90 3.57
N PHE A 67 -2.98 1.45 2.36
CA PHE A 67 -2.62 0.15 1.82
C PHE A 67 -1.51 0.35 0.79
N PHE A 68 -0.37 -0.28 0.99
CA PHE A 68 0.75 -0.22 0.06
C PHE A 68 1.00 -1.54 -0.65
N GLU A 69 1.28 -1.44 -1.94
CA GLU A 69 2.08 -2.41 -2.70
C GLU A 69 3.39 -1.72 -3.12
N ASN A 70 4.51 -2.21 -2.64
CA ASN A 70 5.84 -1.67 -2.89
C ASN A 70 6.55 -2.50 -3.96
N LYS A 71 7.31 -1.83 -4.83
CA LYS A 71 8.09 -2.48 -5.88
C LYS A 71 9.44 -1.79 -6.04
N ASN A 72 10.45 -2.52 -6.49
CA ASN A 72 11.75 -1.94 -6.84
C ASN A 72 11.78 -1.17 -8.18
N ARG A 73 10.63 -1.04 -8.86
CA ARG A 73 10.46 -0.37 -10.15
C ARG A 73 8.99 -0.17 -10.46
N PHE A 74 8.70 0.58 -11.53
CA PHE A 74 7.36 0.59 -12.11
C PHE A 74 6.99 -0.78 -12.69
N VAL A 75 5.84 -1.31 -12.29
CA VAL A 75 5.25 -2.56 -12.78
C VAL A 75 3.75 -2.33 -13.02
N LEU A 76 3.31 -2.34 -14.28
CA LEU A 76 1.92 -2.02 -14.65
C LEU A 76 0.88 -2.95 -14.00
N SER A 77 1.18 -4.24 -13.89
CA SER A 77 0.28 -5.23 -13.30
C SER A 77 -0.05 -4.94 -11.83
N ASP A 78 0.86 -4.29 -11.09
CA ASP A 78 0.60 -3.91 -9.69
C ASP A 78 -0.37 -2.73 -9.61
N PHE A 79 -0.30 -1.77 -10.53
CA PHE A 79 -1.31 -0.70 -10.64
C PHE A 79 -2.70 -1.28 -10.98
N GLU A 80 -2.75 -2.25 -11.89
CA GLU A 80 -4.01 -2.92 -12.26
C GLU A 80 -4.59 -3.72 -11.10
N LYS A 81 -3.74 -4.45 -10.36
CA LYS A 81 -4.11 -5.15 -9.12
C LYS A 81 -4.69 -4.19 -8.09
N ILE A 82 -4.02 -3.07 -7.81
CA ILE A 82 -4.51 -2.05 -6.87
C ILE A 82 -5.85 -1.47 -7.33
N TRP A 83 -5.97 -1.10 -8.60
CA TRP A 83 -7.22 -0.59 -9.15
C TRP A 83 -8.36 -1.59 -9.00
N GLU A 84 -8.11 -2.88 -9.24
CA GLU A 84 -9.11 -3.93 -9.10
C GLU A 84 -9.53 -4.12 -7.64
N ILE A 85 -8.57 -4.20 -6.70
CA ILE A 85 -8.81 -4.31 -5.26
C ILE A 85 -9.71 -3.17 -4.78
N LYS A 86 -9.36 -1.94 -5.16
CA LYS A 86 -10.05 -0.71 -4.80
C LYS A 86 -11.45 -0.64 -5.41
N SER A 87 -11.57 -0.85 -6.72
CA SER A 87 -12.83 -0.64 -7.46
C SER A 87 -13.89 -1.68 -7.13
N LEU A 88 -13.47 -2.90 -6.81
CA LEU A 88 -14.38 -4.00 -6.50
C LEU A 88 -14.56 -4.21 -5.00
N ASN A 89 -13.89 -3.42 -4.17
CA ASN A 89 -13.91 -3.51 -2.71
C ASN A 89 -13.65 -4.96 -2.21
N LYS A 90 -12.79 -5.70 -2.91
CA LYS A 90 -12.71 -7.18 -2.83
C LYS A 90 -12.38 -7.70 -1.44
N TYR A 91 -11.64 -6.94 -0.64
CA TYR A 91 -11.02 -7.40 0.62
C TYR A 91 -11.49 -6.59 1.85
N SER A 92 -12.52 -5.76 1.72
CA SER A 92 -12.97 -4.85 2.79
C SER A 92 -13.33 -5.55 4.09
N VAL A 93 -13.95 -6.75 4.04
CA VAL A 93 -14.31 -7.48 5.26
C VAL A 93 -13.06 -7.94 6.02
N SER A 94 -12.05 -8.46 5.31
CA SER A 94 -10.79 -8.85 5.91
C SER A 94 -10.01 -7.65 6.44
N LEU A 95 -10.00 -6.53 5.71
CA LEU A 95 -9.37 -5.28 6.14
C LEU A 95 -10.03 -4.73 7.41
N GLY A 96 -11.37 -4.63 7.45
CA GLY A 96 -12.09 -4.13 8.62
C GLY A 96 -11.85 -4.97 9.88
N LYS A 97 -11.73 -6.30 9.73
CA LYS A 97 -11.33 -7.19 10.83
C LYS A 97 -9.90 -6.93 11.30
N LEU A 98 -8.97 -6.75 10.36
CA LEU A 98 -7.55 -6.51 10.66
C LEU A 98 -7.35 -5.20 11.42
N ILE A 99 -8.08 -4.16 11.04
CA ILE A 99 -7.99 -2.81 11.66
C ILE A 99 -8.87 -2.73 12.93
N ASN A 100 -9.54 -3.82 13.30
CA ASN A 100 -10.46 -3.91 14.44
C ASN A 100 -11.51 -2.80 14.48
N SER A 101 -11.96 -2.34 13.31
CA SER A 101 -12.96 -1.30 13.19
C SER A 101 -13.67 -1.37 11.83
N PRO A 102 -14.84 -2.01 11.81
CA PRO A 102 -15.47 -2.41 10.56
C PRO A 102 -16.16 -1.29 9.76
N ASP A 103 -16.53 -0.17 10.40
CA ASP A 103 -17.56 0.73 9.80
C ASP A 103 -17.10 2.16 9.47
N ASP A 104 -15.84 2.52 9.74
CA ASP A 104 -15.51 3.94 9.96
C ASP A 104 -14.18 4.45 9.35
N PHE A 105 -13.50 3.61 8.57
CA PHE A 105 -12.21 3.93 7.97
C PHE A 105 -12.28 4.21 6.47
N ASN A 106 -11.57 5.26 6.04
CA ASN A 106 -11.33 5.53 4.63
C ASN A 106 -10.03 4.82 4.23
N ILE A 107 -10.12 3.85 3.31
CA ILE A 107 -8.96 3.11 2.82
C ILE A 107 -8.46 3.74 1.53
N PHE A 108 -7.18 4.10 1.53
CA PHE A 108 -6.48 4.67 0.40
C PHE A 108 -5.42 3.67 -0.08
N TYR A 109 -5.40 3.42 -1.38
CA TYR A 109 -4.52 2.41 -1.97
C TYR A 109 -3.44 3.08 -2.79
N GLY A 110 -2.19 2.69 -2.59
CA GLY A 110 -1.11 3.25 -3.38
C GLY A 110 0.11 2.37 -3.48
N ILE A 111 1.10 2.92 -4.16
CA ILE A 111 2.32 2.18 -4.53
C ILE A 111 3.55 2.91 -4.02
N GLY A 112 4.48 2.14 -3.46
CA GLY A 112 5.84 2.57 -3.14
C GLY A 112 6.83 2.16 -4.23
N ILE A 113 7.65 3.09 -4.72
CA ILE A 113 8.69 2.83 -5.73
C ILE A 113 10.00 3.55 -5.43
N PRO A 114 11.11 3.23 -6.10
CA PRO A 114 12.30 4.05 -6.00
C PRO A 114 12.10 5.42 -6.67
N GLN A 115 12.74 6.43 -6.09
CA GLN A 115 12.82 7.80 -6.61
C GLN A 115 13.76 7.86 -7.81
N ALA A 116 13.31 7.31 -8.93
CA ALA A 116 13.98 7.40 -10.21
C ALA A 116 13.01 7.93 -11.26
N ASP A 117 13.40 8.97 -11.99
CA ASP A 117 12.55 9.69 -12.96
C ASP A 117 11.82 8.75 -13.93
N LYS A 118 12.52 7.72 -14.42
CA LYS A 118 11.94 6.73 -15.34
C LYS A 118 10.78 5.92 -14.74
N TYR A 119 10.78 5.68 -13.42
CA TYR A 119 9.72 4.94 -12.74
C TYR A 119 8.59 5.86 -12.30
N VAL A 120 8.94 7.01 -11.74
CA VAL A 120 7.97 8.05 -11.36
C VAL A 120 7.20 8.50 -12.61
N GLY A 121 7.89 8.88 -13.69
CA GLY A 121 7.27 9.33 -14.93
C GLY A 121 6.36 8.28 -15.59
N LYS A 122 6.69 6.99 -15.50
CA LYS A 122 5.77 5.91 -15.95
C LYS A 122 4.53 5.82 -15.08
N SER A 123 4.70 5.94 -13.76
CA SER A 123 3.61 5.88 -12.79
C SER A 123 2.60 7.03 -12.96
N MET A 124 3.09 8.21 -13.37
CA MET A 124 2.23 9.37 -13.68
C MET A 124 1.23 9.15 -14.82
N ASN A 125 1.41 8.11 -15.66
CA ASN A 125 0.45 7.76 -16.71
C ASN A 125 -0.70 6.86 -16.19
N HIS A 126 -0.73 6.54 -14.90
CA HIS A 126 -1.65 5.58 -14.29
C HIS A 126 -2.25 6.07 -12.96
N LEU A 127 -2.38 7.39 -12.79
CA LEU A 127 -2.89 8.02 -11.57
C LEU A 127 -4.35 7.70 -11.26
N ASP A 128 -5.13 7.30 -12.26
CA ASP A 128 -6.51 6.87 -12.13
C ASP A 128 -6.65 5.53 -11.36
N LYS A 129 -5.58 4.73 -11.33
CA LYS A 129 -5.56 3.40 -10.75
C LYS A 129 -5.27 3.38 -9.25
N VAL A 130 -4.67 4.43 -8.72
CA VAL A 130 -4.22 4.53 -7.32
C VAL A 130 -4.77 5.79 -6.65
N ASP A 131 -4.68 5.86 -5.33
CA ASP A 131 -4.99 7.06 -4.53
C ASP A 131 -3.73 7.87 -4.22
N PHE A 132 -2.57 7.22 -4.15
CA PHE A 132 -1.28 7.88 -3.94
C PHE A 132 -0.10 7.11 -4.54
N ILE A 133 1.01 7.80 -4.75
CA ILE A 133 2.31 7.23 -5.12
C ILE A 133 3.36 7.84 -4.20
N ILE A 134 4.13 6.97 -3.54
CA ILE A 134 5.27 7.35 -2.71
C ILE A 134 6.55 6.88 -3.39
N SER A 135 7.55 7.75 -3.48
CA SER A 135 8.89 7.37 -3.94
C SER A 135 9.92 7.51 -2.83
N THR A 136 11.01 6.75 -2.94
CA THR A 136 12.12 6.82 -1.98
C THR A 136 13.50 6.66 -2.59
N SER A 137 14.48 7.41 -2.07
CA SER A 137 15.88 7.32 -2.47
C SER A 137 16.65 6.21 -1.73
N GLU A 138 17.88 5.93 -2.16
CA GLU A 138 18.79 5.01 -1.45
C GLU A 138 19.04 5.46 0.02
N ASP A 139 19.06 6.77 0.27
CA ASP A 139 19.27 7.37 1.60
C ASP A 139 18.00 7.44 2.48
N GLY A 140 16.86 6.94 1.99
CA GLY A 140 15.60 6.94 2.74
C GLY A 140 14.83 8.25 2.72
N VAL A 141 15.18 9.18 1.82
CA VAL A 141 14.34 10.36 1.56
C VAL A 141 13.03 9.89 0.94
N ILE A 142 11.90 10.42 1.40
CA ILE A 142 10.57 10.14 0.87
C ILE A 142 10.06 11.33 0.06
N CYS A 143 9.43 11.05 -1.07
CA CYS A 143 8.65 12.01 -1.82
C CYS A 143 7.20 11.49 -1.98
N VAL A 144 6.23 12.37 -1.75
CA VAL A 144 4.82 12.13 -2.09
C VAL A 144 4.62 12.61 -3.52
N GLU A 145 4.79 11.71 -4.49
CA GLU A 145 4.75 12.03 -5.92
C GLU A 145 3.32 12.31 -6.41
N TYR A 146 2.34 11.67 -5.78
CA TYR A 146 0.92 11.86 -6.04
C TYR A 146 0.12 11.52 -4.79
N ASP A 147 -0.88 12.35 -4.48
CA ASP A 147 -1.81 12.12 -3.37
C ASP A 147 -3.16 12.76 -3.71
N LYS A 148 -4.08 11.94 -4.20
CA LYS A 148 -5.39 12.39 -4.70
C LYS A 148 -6.26 13.02 -3.60
N HIS A 149 -6.12 12.55 -2.36
CA HIS A 149 -7.04 12.86 -1.27
C HIS A 149 -6.36 13.59 -0.12
N PHE A 150 -5.14 14.09 -0.33
CA PHE A 150 -4.34 14.74 0.71
C PHE A 150 -4.23 13.85 1.97
N VAL A 151 -3.99 12.55 1.74
CA VAL A 151 -3.81 11.53 2.76
C VAL A 151 -2.66 11.91 3.69
N PHE A 152 -1.54 12.38 3.12
CA PHE A 152 -0.28 12.62 3.82
C PHE A 152 0.00 14.09 4.15
N GLN A 153 -0.90 15.01 3.83
CA GLN A 153 -0.75 16.40 4.27
C GLN A 153 -0.96 16.50 5.79
N GLN A 154 -0.06 17.22 6.45
CA GLN A 154 -0.26 17.60 7.85
C GLN A 154 -1.36 18.66 7.92
N MET A 155 -2.45 18.38 8.64
CA MET A 155 -3.35 19.44 9.06
C MET A 155 -2.66 20.20 10.19
N HIS A 156 -2.05 21.34 9.87
CA HIS A 156 -1.73 22.33 10.88
C HIS A 156 -3.05 22.91 11.38
N VAL A 157 -3.45 22.51 12.59
CA VAL A 157 -4.49 23.20 13.36
C VAL A 157 -3.80 24.16 14.31
#